data_AF-V6EYB1-F1
#
_entry.id   AF-V6EYB1-F1
#
_cell.length_a   1.000
_cell.length_b   1.000
_cell.length_c   1.000
_cell.angle_alpha   90.00
_cell.angle_beta   90.00
_cell.angle_gamma   90.00
#
_symmetry.space_group_name_H-M   'P 1'
#
loop_
_entity.id
_entity.type
_entity.pdbx_description
1 polymer ?
#
loop_
_entity_poly.entity_id
_entity_poly.type
_entity_poly.pdbx_seq_one_letter_code
_entity_poly.pdbx_strand_id
1 'polypeptide(L)'
;MDREKIALAMPAIRQEFETLKQALGEGRMPSATSALFGGCLSWGDELRSIYARDDRQALSERDPLTRFFVTRFRGQEGDADIVSASGGTCFLLAFSAFPYLDALMTEMSVGDHMGFDEDGNWLVSKIIAGTMDGSRLKVDKGHQGWRFDLMSVYQTKAQAMDTFINERFCGDFDAFLWRYVADHDLAFDMDRAWRPLVEKGGI
;
A
#
# COMPACT_ATOMS: atom_id res chain seq x y z
N MET A 1 0.87 -19.88 -24.53
CA MET A 1 -0.40 -20.12 -23.82
C MET A 1 -1.55 -19.87 -24.77
N ASP A 2 -2.61 -20.69 -24.69
CA ASP A 2 -3.74 -20.62 -25.63
C ASP A 2 -4.59 -19.36 -25.39
N ARG A 3 -5.03 -18.71 -26.47
CA ARG A 3 -5.95 -17.55 -26.42
C ARG A 3 -7.24 -17.91 -25.68
N GLU A 4 -7.67 -19.15 -25.78
CA GLU A 4 -8.83 -19.68 -25.06
C GLU A 4 -8.64 -19.67 -23.54
N LYS A 5 -7.46 -20.04 -23.05
CA LYS A 5 -7.14 -19.98 -21.61
C LYS A 5 -7.16 -18.56 -21.06
N ILE A 6 -6.66 -17.60 -21.84
CA ILE A 6 -6.72 -16.17 -21.49
C ILE A 6 -8.18 -15.71 -21.41
N ALA A 7 -8.97 -16.01 -22.45
CA ALA A 7 -10.37 -15.60 -22.52
C ALA A 7 -11.21 -16.14 -21.36
N LEU A 8 -10.91 -17.36 -20.88
CA LEU A 8 -11.57 -17.97 -19.73
C LEU A 8 -11.07 -17.39 -18.39
N ALA A 9 -9.79 -17.01 -18.27
CA ALA A 9 -9.20 -16.53 -17.03
C ALA A 9 -9.54 -15.06 -16.73
N MET A 10 -9.53 -14.19 -17.74
CA MET A 10 -9.65 -12.74 -17.56
C MET A 10 -10.95 -12.27 -16.87
N PRO A 11 -12.14 -12.87 -17.14
CA PRO A 11 -13.35 -12.52 -16.40
C PRO A 11 -13.21 -12.79 -14.89
N ALA A 12 -12.59 -13.91 -14.52
CA ALA A 12 -12.35 -14.25 -13.11
C ALA A 12 -11.33 -13.29 -12.47
N ILE A 13 -10.24 -12.95 -13.16
CA ILE A 13 -9.26 -11.97 -12.69
C ILE A 13 -9.92 -10.62 -12.40
N ARG A 14 -10.78 -10.14 -13.33
CA ARG A 14 -11.52 -8.87 -13.15
C ARG A 14 -12.45 -8.94 -11.94
N GLN A 15 -13.20 -10.02 -11.80
CA GLN A 15 -14.12 -10.20 -10.69
C GLN A 15 -13.40 -10.23 -9.33
N GLU A 16 -12.29 -10.97 -9.23
CA GLU A 16 -11.50 -11.05 -7.99
C GLU A 16 -10.87 -9.69 -7.63
N PHE A 17 -10.49 -8.90 -8.64
CA PHE A 17 -9.98 -7.56 -8.40
C PHE A 17 -11.04 -6.61 -7.81
N GLU A 18 -12.27 -6.67 -8.32
CA GLU A 18 -13.38 -5.91 -7.74
C GLU A 18 -13.75 -6.40 -6.34
N THR A 19 -13.64 -7.71 -6.08
CA THR A 19 -13.82 -8.28 -4.74
C THR A 19 -12.74 -7.79 -3.76
N LEU A 20 -11.48 -7.68 -4.19
CA LEU A 20 -10.41 -7.06 -3.41
C LEU A 20 -10.72 -5.59 -3.10
N LYS A 21 -11.14 -4.79 -4.10
CA LYS A 21 -11.55 -3.39 -3.90
C LYS A 21 -12.69 -3.27 -2.89
N GLN A 22 -13.71 -4.12 -3.00
CA GLN A 22 -14.83 -4.13 -2.05
C GLN A 22 -14.36 -4.48 -0.64
N ALA A 23 -13.50 -5.50 -0.49
CA ALA A 23 -12.96 -5.88 0.81
C ALA A 23 -12.16 -4.74 1.45
N LEU A 24 -11.39 -3.98 0.66
CA LEU A 24 -10.68 -2.79 1.13
C LEU A 24 -11.65 -1.69 1.57
N GLY A 25 -12.66 -1.37 0.75
CA GLY A 25 -13.66 -0.34 1.06
C GLY A 25 -14.51 -0.66 2.30
N GLU A 26 -14.76 -1.94 2.58
CA GLU A 26 -15.50 -2.40 3.76
C GLU A 26 -14.60 -2.68 4.98
N GLY A 27 -13.28 -2.46 4.88
CA GLY A 27 -12.34 -2.72 5.98
C GLY A 27 -12.15 -4.20 6.33
N ARG A 28 -12.49 -5.13 5.42
CA ARG A 28 -12.34 -6.58 5.60
C ARG A 28 -10.89 -7.01 5.37
N MET A 29 -10.00 -6.61 6.30
CA MET A 29 -8.56 -6.83 6.20
C MET A 29 -8.15 -8.29 5.94
N PRO A 30 -8.71 -9.33 6.62
CA PRO A 30 -8.34 -10.71 6.33
C PRO A 30 -8.62 -11.10 4.87
N SER A 31 -9.79 -10.75 4.34
CA SER A 31 -10.15 -11.01 2.95
C SER A 31 -9.23 -10.27 1.99
N ALA A 32 -8.99 -8.98 2.22
CA ALA A 32 -8.08 -8.19 1.40
C ALA A 32 -6.66 -8.77 1.39
N THR A 33 -6.12 -9.17 2.56
CA THR A 33 -4.77 -9.75 2.64
C THR A 33 -4.65 -11.08 1.89
N SER A 34 -5.68 -11.92 1.89
CA SER A 34 -5.67 -13.21 1.17
C SER A 34 -5.57 -13.07 -0.35
N ALA A 35 -6.02 -11.92 -0.88
CA ALA A 35 -5.95 -11.58 -2.30
C ALA A 35 -4.63 -10.89 -2.70
N LEU A 36 -3.65 -10.80 -1.79
CA LEU A 36 -2.33 -10.22 -2.06
C LEU A 36 -1.25 -11.30 -2.28
N PHE A 37 -0.24 -10.97 -3.07
CA PHE A 37 0.97 -11.78 -3.22
C PHE A 37 2.15 -10.93 -3.71
N GLY A 38 3.34 -11.52 -3.73
CA GLY A 38 4.50 -10.93 -4.40
C GLY A 38 5.13 -9.80 -3.59
N GLY A 39 5.57 -8.75 -4.29
CA GLY A 39 6.33 -7.65 -3.71
C GLY A 39 5.61 -6.94 -2.58
N CYS A 40 4.28 -6.88 -2.60
CA CYS A 40 3.52 -6.16 -1.57
C CYS A 40 3.59 -6.83 -0.20
N LEU A 41 3.68 -8.16 -0.17
CA LEU A 41 3.83 -8.90 1.08
C LEU A 41 5.25 -8.72 1.64
N SER A 42 6.26 -8.84 0.78
CA SER A 42 7.67 -8.61 1.16
C SER A 42 7.89 -7.18 1.67
N TRP A 43 7.31 -6.19 0.99
CA TRP A 43 7.34 -4.80 1.44
C TRP A 43 6.62 -4.60 2.76
N GLY A 44 5.48 -5.27 2.95
CA GLY A 44 4.77 -5.28 4.23
C GLY A 44 5.61 -5.80 5.40
N ASP A 45 6.37 -6.88 5.20
CA ASP A 45 7.31 -7.39 6.21
C ASP A 45 8.45 -6.39 6.48
N GLU A 46 8.94 -5.68 5.46
CA GLU A 46 9.93 -4.62 5.62
C GLU A 46 9.35 -3.41 6.39
N LEU A 47 8.13 -2.97 6.03
CA LEU A 47 7.41 -1.89 6.70
C LEU A 47 7.25 -2.14 8.19
N ARG A 48 7.01 -3.39 8.61
CA ARG A 48 6.97 -3.77 10.02
C ARG A 48 8.31 -3.52 10.72
N SER A 49 9.42 -3.86 10.07
CA SER A 49 10.77 -3.59 10.61
C SER A 49 11.06 -2.09 10.68
N ILE A 50 10.73 -1.34 9.63
CA ILE A 50 10.85 0.12 9.57
C ILE A 50 10.03 0.74 10.72
N TYR A 51 8.78 0.33 10.88
CA TYR A 51 7.89 0.79 11.95
C TYR A 51 8.45 0.53 13.35
N ALA A 52 9.22 -0.53 13.57
CA ALA A 52 9.83 -0.77 14.87
C ALA A 52 11.13 0.02 15.10
N ARG A 53 11.96 0.20 14.05
CA ARG A 53 13.39 0.51 14.21
C ARG A 53 13.86 1.82 13.59
N ASP A 54 13.21 2.29 12.53
CA ASP A 54 13.71 3.47 11.81
C ASP A 54 13.50 4.72 12.67
N ASP A 55 14.57 5.49 12.83
CA ASP A 55 14.59 6.80 13.50
C ASP A 55 14.27 7.91 12.48
N ARG A 56 14.24 9.17 12.96
CA ARG A 56 13.92 10.32 12.12
C ARG A 56 14.79 10.43 10.86
N GLN A 57 16.10 10.16 10.96
CA GLN A 57 16.98 10.26 9.81
C GLN A 57 16.66 9.17 8.80
N ALA A 58 16.56 7.91 9.23
CA ALA A 58 16.22 6.79 8.34
C ALA A 58 14.85 6.99 7.69
N LEU A 59 13.83 7.43 8.46
CA LEU A 59 12.50 7.74 7.93
C LEU A 59 12.53 8.90 6.93
N SER A 60 13.45 9.86 7.10
CA SER A 60 13.63 10.99 6.18
C SER A 60 14.21 10.59 4.82
N GLU A 61 14.74 9.38 4.69
CA GLU A 61 15.22 8.80 3.43
C GLU A 61 14.17 7.90 2.75
N ARG A 62 13.09 7.55 3.47
CA ARG A 62 11.98 6.75 2.92
C ARG A 62 11.02 7.62 2.11
N ASP A 63 10.26 6.96 1.23
CA ASP A 63 9.14 7.58 0.54
C ASP A 63 8.10 8.14 1.53
N PRO A 64 7.35 9.17 1.16
CA PRO A 64 6.46 9.86 2.08
C PRO A 64 5.31 9.01 2.58
N LEU A 65 4.87 7.98 1.83
CA LEU A 65 3.80 7.09 2.27
C LEU A 65 4.27 6.17 3.39
N THR A 66 5.48 5.61 3.27
CA THR A 66 6.15 4.86 4.34
C THR A 66 6.33 5.72 5.59
N ARG A 67 6.91 6.92 5.40
CA ARG A 67 7.15 7.87 6.48
C ARG A 67 5.85 8.23 7.20
N PHE A 68 4.79 8.49 6.45
CA PHE A 68 3.48 8.83 6.99
C PHE A 68 2.81 7.67 7.71
N PHE A 69 2.87 6.46 7.16
CA PHE A 69 2.43 5.26 7.86
C PHE A 69 3.09 5.16 9.24
N VAL A 70 4.42 5.27 9.31
CA VAL A 70 5.16 5.12 10.57
C VAL A 70 4.81 6.23 11.55
N THR A 71 4.92 7.49 11.13
CA THR A 71 4.69 8.63 12.04
C THR A 71 3.24 8.70 12.49
N ARG A 72 2.27 8.41 11.62
CA ARG A 72 0.84 8.36 11.96
C ARG A 72 0.58 7.37 13.09
N PHE A 73 1.06 6.14 12.98
CA PHE A 73 0.76 5.10 13.96
C PHE A 73 1.58 5.21 15.24
N ARG A 74 2.80 5.76 15.21
CA ARG A 74 3.60 5.99 16.43
C ARG A 74 3.13 7.21 17.22
N GLY A 75 2.65 8.25 16.53
CA GLY A 75 2.24 9.50 17.17
C GLY A 75 0.85 9.46 17.80
N GLN A 76 -0.04 8.57 17.36
CA GLN A 76 -1.38 8.42 17.96
C GLN A 76 -1.32 7.84 19.39
N GLU A 77 -2.27 8.24 20.23
CA GLU A 77 -2.46 7.61 21.55
C GLU A 77 -2.96 6.16 21.38
N GLY A 78 -2.35 5.24 22.14
CA GLY A 78 -2.57 3.80 22.02
C GLY A 78 -1.46 3.10 21.22
N ASP A 79 -0.97 1.99 21.76
CA ASP A 79 0.02 1.17 21.06
C ASP A 79 -0.71 0.25 20.07
N ALA A 80 -0.80 0.68 18.81
CA ALA A 80 -1.18 -0.24 17.75
C ALA A 80 -0.08 -1.31 17.63
N ASP A 81 -0.40 -2.58 17.90
CA ASP A 81 0.55 -3.68 17.79
C ASP A 81 0.81 -4.06 16.31
N ILE A 82 1.45 -3.14 15.60
CA ILE A 82 1.89 -3.34 14.21
C ILE A 82 3.09 -4.28 14.16
N VAL A 83 3.87 -4.37 15.23
CA VAL A 83 5.06 -5.22 15.31
C VAL A 83 4.70 -6.71 15.27
N SER A 84 3.52 -7.10 15.78
CA SER A 84 3.04 -8.49 15.66
C SER A 84 2.22 -8.75 14.38
N ALA A 85 1.86 -7.71 13.63
CA ALA A 85 1.02 -7.86 12.44
C ALA A 85 1.75 -8.62 11.31
N SER A 86 0.96 -9.27 10.45
CA SER A 86 1.49 -9.94 9.25
C SER A 86 1.96 -8.91 8.21
N GLY A 87 2.91 -9.28 7.34
CA GLY A 87 3.35 -8.41 6.25
C GLY A 87 2.18 -7.91 5.40
N GLY A 88 1.23 -8.77 5.04
CA GLY A 88 0.03 -8.35 4.30
C GLY A 88 -0.81 -7.31 5.05
N THR A 89 -0.96 -7.46 6.37
CA THR A 89 -1.66 -6.48 7.20
C THR A 89 -0.90 -5.15 7.24
N CYS A 90 0.42 -5.17 7.47
CA CYS A 90 1.26 -3.97 7.47
C CYS A 90 1.21 -3.25 6.13
N PHE A 91 1.29 -3.98 5.02
CA PHE A 91 1.14 -3.42 3.69
C PHE A 91 -0.21 -2.72 3.53
N LEU A 92 -1.32 -3.38 3.89
CA LEU A 92 -2.65 -2.79 3.76
C LEU A 92 -2.83 -1.55 4.64
N LEU A 93 -2.33 -1.57 5.88
CA LEU A 93 -2.38 -0.40 6.77
C LEU A 93 -1.61 0.80 6.20
N ALA A 94 -0.41 0.57 5.66
CA ALA A 94 0.37 1.61 4.98
C ALA A 94 -0.33 2.08 3.70
N PHE A 95 -0.84 1.14 2.92
CA PHE A 95 -1.54 1.40 1.68
C PHE A 95 -2.81 2.23 1.91
N SER A 96 -3.57 1.98 2.97
CA SER A 96 -4.78 2.74 3.33
C SER A 96 -4.51 3.94 4.24
N ALA A 97 -3.24 4.27 4.54
CA ALA A 97 -2.91 5.31 5.51
C ALA A 97 -3.34 6.71 5.03
N PHE A 98 -3.39 6.98 3.74
CA PHE A 98 -3.78 8.30 3.21
C PHE A 98 -5.10 8.21 2.41
N PRO A 99 -6.23 8.72 2.94
CA PRO A 99 -7.58 8.50 2.38
C PRO A 99 -7.81 9.02 0.96
N TYR A 100 -7.08 10.05 0.53
CA TYR A 100 -7.12 10.54 -0.86
C TYR A 100 -6.75 9.43 -1.88
N LEU A 101 -6.10 8.36 -1.43
CA LEU A 101 -5.65 7.24 -2.25
C LEU A 101 -6.68 6.10 -2.36
N ASP A 102 -7.85 6.24 -1.72
CA ASP A 102 -8.99 5.33 -1.89
C ASP A 102 -9.71 5.62 -3.22
N ALA A 103 -9.66 6.87 -3.70
CA ALA A 103 -10.17 7.25 -5.01
C ALA A 103 -9.43 6.52 -6.14
N LEU A 104 -8.09 6.41 -6.06
CA LEU A 104 -7.29 5.67 -7.04
C LEU A 104 -7.70 4.20 -7.11
N MET A 105 -7.89 3.53 -5.96
CA MET A 105 -8.37 2.16 -5.94
C MET A 105 -9.78 2.03 -6.50
N THR A 106 -10.65 2.99 -6.19
CA THR A 106 -12.04 3.03 -6.65
C THR A 106 -12.13 3.11 -8.17
N GLU A 107 -11.35 4.00 -8.78
CA GLU A 107 -11.34 4.24 -10.23
C GLU A 107 -10.52 3.23 -11.03
N MET A 108 -9.71 2.42 -10.36
CA MET A 108 -8.86 1.44 -11.00
C MET A 108 -9.63 0.17 -11.39
N SER A 109 -9.29 -0.39 -12.55
CA SER A 109 -9.73 -1.70 -13.02
C SER A 109 -8.58 -2.43 -13.73
N VAL A 110 -8.75 -3.73 -13.97
CA VAL A 110 -7.77 -4.56 -14.70
C VAL A 110 -8.23 -4.82 -16.13
N GLY A 111 -7.35 -4.50 -17.08
CA GLY A 111 -7.60 -4.55 -18.51
C GLY A 111 -7.28 -5.90 -19.12
N ASP A 112 -6.45 -5.90 -20.16
CA ASP A 112 -6.12 -7.09 -20.95
C ASP A 112 -4.88 -7.81 -20.43
N HIS A 113 -4.76 -9.08 -20.78
CA HIS A 113 -3.55 -9.86 -20.52
C HIS A 113 -2.40 -9.38 -21.42
N MET A 114 -1.27 -9.05 -20.80
CA MET A 114 -0.09 -8.44 -21.41
C MET A 114 1.11 -9.41 -21.50
N GLY A 115 0.94 -10.67 -21.09
CA GLY A 115 2.00 -11.67 -21.06
C GLY A 115 2.34 -12.13 -19.65
N PHE A 116 3.57 -12.63 -19.48
CA PHE A 116 4.07 -13.14 -18.22
C PHE A 116 5.35 -12.42 -17.82
N ASP A 117 5.62 -12.34 -16.52
CA ASP A 117 6.96 -12.00 -16.04
C ASP A 117 7.89 -13.23 -15.99
N GLU A 118 9.12 -13.01 -15.53
CA GLU A 118 10.17 -14.03 -15.47
C GLU A 118 9.83 -15.19 -14.51
N ASP A 119 9.00 -14.91 -13.49
CA ASP A 119 8.53 -15.89 -12.51
C ASP A 119 7.27 -16.63 -12.97
N GLY A 120 6.75 -16.31 -14.16
CA GLY A 120 5.52 -16.90 -14.71
C GLY A 120 4.24 -16.31 -14.14
N ASN A 121 4.29 -15.16 -13.47
CA ASN A 121 3.10 -14.43 -13.05
C ASN A 121 2.42 -13.80 -14.26
N TRP A 122 1.09 -13.77 -14.26
CA TRP A 122 0.32 -13.09 -15.29
C TRP A 122 0.53 -11.58 -15.15
N LEU A 123 0.70 -10.91 -16.28
CA LEU A 123 0.71 -9.46 -16.36
C LEU A 123 -0.59 -8.99 -16.98
N VAL A 124 -1.33 -8.13 -16.28
CA VAL A 124 -2.54 -7.49 -16.81
C VAL A 124 -2.34 -5.98 -16.89
N SER A 125 -2.95 -5.33 -17.88
CA SER A 125 -2.88 -3.88 -17.97
C SER A 125 -3.68 -3.23 -16.85
N LYS A 126 -3.17 -2.11 -16.33
CA LYS A 126 -3.86 -1.29 -15.34
C LYS A 126 -4.64 -0.19 -16.05
N ILE A 127 -5.91 -0.06 -15.71
CA ILE A 127 -6.81 0.97 -16.25
C ILE A 127 -7.20 1.89 -15.09
N ILE A 128 -7.02 3.20 -15.27
CA ILE A 128 -7.43 4.23 -14.30
C ILE A 128 -8.42 5.14 -15.01
N ALA A 129 -9.61 5.32 -14.44
CA ALA A 129 -10.67 6.17 -15.01
C ALA A 129 -10.94 5.88 -16.51
N GLY A 130 -10.94 4.59 -16.88
CA GLY A 130 -11.17 4.13 -18.26
C GLY A 130 -9.98 4.25 -19.20
N THR A 131 -8.82 4.77 -18.76
CA THR A 131 -7.62 4.93 -19.57
C THR A 131 -6.53 3.95 -19.14
N MET A 132 -5.88 3.28 -20.11
CA MET A 132 -4.68 2.49 -19.82
C MET A 132 -3.54 3.41 -19.41
N ASP A 133 -3.00 3.21 -18.21
CA ASP A 133 -1.95 4.08 -17.67
C ASP A 133 -0.53 3.71 -18.13
N GLY A 134 -0.41 2.66 -18.94
CA GLY A 134 0.86 2.14 -19.46
C GLY A 134 1.60 1.19 -18.51
N SER A 135 1.12 1.01 -17.28
CA SER A 135 1.69 0.08 -16.30
C SER A 135 0.97 -1.27 -16.29
N ARG A 136 1.60 -2.23 -15.59
CA ARG A 136 1.13 -3.61 -15.49
C ARG A 136 0.95 -3.97 -14.02
N LEU A 137 -0.05 -4.80 -13.75
CA LEU A 137 -0.27 -5.44 -12.47
C LEU A 137 0.13 -6.91 -12.59
N LYS A 138 0.91 -7.40 -11.63
CA LYS A 138 1.21 -8.84 -11.55
C LYS A 138 0.03 -9.53 -10.89
N VAL A 139 -0.34 -10.69 -11.43
CA VAL A 139 -1.45 -11.52 -10.97
C VAL A 139 -0.99 -12.97 -10.90
N ASP A 140 -1.31 -13.64 -9.80
CA ASP A 140 -1.01 -15.05 -9.62
C ASP A 140 -2.30 -15.85 -9.33
N LYS A 141 -2.34 -17.08 -9.83
CA LYS A 141 -3.42 -18.03 -9.51
C LYS A 141 -3.03 -18.78 -8.23
N GLY A 142 -3.45 -18.24 -7.09
CA GLY A 142 -3.29 -18.88 -5.80
C GLY A 142 -4.23 -20.06 -5.59
N HIS A 143 -4.14 -20.66 -4.40
CA HIS A 143 -4.95 -21.83 -4.03
C HIS A 143 -6.44 -21.48 -3.83
N GLN A 144 -6.73 -20.25 -3.43
CA GLN A 144 -8.08 -19.77 -3.09
C GLN A 144 -8.69 -18.83 -4.13
N GLY A 145 -7.96 -18.50 -5.20
CA GLY A 145 -8.39 -17.52 -6.19
C GLY A 145 -7.22 -16.79 -6.83
N TRP A 146 -7.54 -15.71 -7.55
CA TRP A 146 -6.53 -14.82 -8.12
C TRP A 146 -6.03 -13.83 -7.06
N ARG A 147 -4.73 -13.59 -7.07
CA ARG A 147 -4.03 -12.69 -6.15
C ARG A 147 -3.33 -11.60 -6.92
N PHE A 148 -3.15 -10.43 -6.30
CA PHE A 148 -2.64 -9.21 -6.93
C PHE A 148 -1.43 -8.66 -6.18
N ASP A 149 -0.38 -8.31 -6.91
CA ASP A 149 0.75 -7.58 -6.36
C ASP A 149 0.51 -6.08 -6.53
N LEU A 150 0.13 -5.41 -5.45
CA LEU A 150 -0.22 -3.99 -5.46
C LEU A 150 1.01 -3.07 -5.34
N MET A 151 2.25 -3.55 -5.43
CA MET A 151 3.40 -2.65 -5.26
C MET A 151 3.50 -1.54 -6.29
N SER A 152 3.18 -1.81 -7.55
CA SER A 152 3.18 -0.74 -8.56
C SER A 152 2.16 0.35 -8.21
N VAL A 153 1.03 -0.02 -7.60
CA VAL A 153 0.01 0.91 -7.11
C VAL A 153 0.51 1.67 -5.88
N TYR A 154 1.17 0.99 -4.94
CA TYR A 154 1.81 1.62 -3.78
C TYR A 154 2.83 2.68 -4.21
N GLN A 155 3.67 2.37 -5.20
CA GLN A 155 4.69 3.30 -5.70
C GLN A 155 4.06 4.53 -6.35
N THR A 156 3.02 4.36 -7.18
CA THR A 156 2.26 5.49 -7.73
C THR A 156 1.64 6.33 -6.61
N LYS A 157 1.13 5.69 -5.56
CA LYS A 157 0.55 6.34 -4.38
C LYS A 157 1.59 7.17 -3.62
N ALA A 158 2.76 6.61 -3.35
CA ALA A 158 3.86 7.31 -2.71
C ALA A 158 4.33 8.52 -3.53
N GLN A 159 4.42 8.38 -4.85
CA GLN A 159 4.79 9.49 -5.75
C GLN A 159 3.74 10.61 -5.77
N ALA A 160 2.45 10.26 -5.80
CA ALA A 160 1.38 11.25 -5.75
C ALA A 160 1.39 12.02 -4.43
N MET A 161 1.65 11.33 -3.31
CA MET A 161 1.81 11.97 -2.00
C MET A 161 3.03 12.90 -1.96
N ASP A 162 4.16 12.49 -2.54
CA ASP A 162 5.35 13.33 -2.65
C ASP A 162 5.05 14.63 -3.42
N THR A 163 4.38 14.52 -4.56
CA THR A 163 3.97 15.68 -5.37
C THR A 163 3.05 16.61 -4.58
N PHE A 164 2.07 16.05 -3.86
CA PHE A 164 1.17 16.82 -3.01
C PHE A 164 1.92 17.58 -1.90
N ILE A 165 2.86 16.93 -1.22
CA ILE A 165 3.65 17.55 -0.15
C ILE A 165 4.54 18.66 -0.71
N ASN A 166 5.19 18.41 -1.86
CA ASN A 166 6.02 19.41 -2.54
C ASN A 166 5.20 20.64 -2.96
N GLU A 167 4.03 20.45 -3.56
CA GLU A 167 3.19 21.54 -4.06
C GLU A 167 2.48 22.33 -2.96
N ARG A 168 2.03 21.66 -1.89
CA ARG A 168 1.17 22.26 -0.86
C ARG A 168 1.92 22.69 0.40
N PHE A 169 3.07 22.07 0.66
CA PHE A 169 3.85 22.28 1.88
C PHE A 169 5.31 22.61 1.57
N CYS A 170 5.66 22.90 0.32
CA CYS A 170 7.03 23.21 -0.11
C CYS A 170 8.05 22.11 0.26
N GLY A 171 7.61 20.85 0.29
CA GLY A 171 8.43 19.71 0.68
C GLY A 171 8.54 19.49 2.20
N ASP A 172 7.89 20.32 3.01
CA ASP A 172 7.88 20.17 4.47
C ASP A 172 6.90 19.08 4.91
N PHE A 173 7.45 17.91 5.21
CA PHE A 173 6.68 16.77 5.69
C PHE A 173 6.08 16.99 7.08
N ASP A 174 6.76 17.71 7.98
CA ASP A 174 6.25 17.95 9.34
C ASP A 174 5.06 18.91 9.30
N ALA A 175 5.11 19.93 8.43
CA ALA A 175 3.98 20.81 8.18
C ALA A 175 2.77 20.05 7.60
N PHE A 176 3.00 19.14 6.65
CA PHE A 176 1.97 18.24 6.14
C PHE A 176 1.35 17.39 7.25
N LEU A 177 2.18 16.74 8.08
CA LEU A 177 1.71 15.86 9.15
C LEU A 177 0.92 16.63 10.20
N TRP A 178 1.38 17.82 10.60
CA TRP A 178 0.63 18.70 11.50
C TRP A 178 -0.71 19.12 10.93
N ARG A 179 -0.75 19.47 9.64
CA ARG A 179 -1.99 19.81 8.98
C ARG A 179 -2.95 18.63 8.96
N TYR A 180 -2.46 17.43 8.65
CA TYR A 180 -3.25 16.20 8.68
C TYR A 180 -3.86 15.95 10.07
N VAL A 181 -3.04 16.04 11.13
CA VAL A 181 -3.49 15.88 12.52
C VAL A 181 -4.57 16.89 12.87
N ALA A 182 -4.38 18.16 12.51
CA ALA A 182 -5.35 19.21 12.78
C ALA A 182 -6.68 19.02 12.02
N ASP A 183 -6.61 18.62 10.74
CA ASP A 183 -7.81 18.40 9.92
C ASP A 183 -8.64 17.19 10.39
N HIS A 184 -8.04 16.27 11.16
CA HIS A 184 -8.68 15.03 11.64
C HIS A 184 -8.89 15.01 13.17
N ASP A 185 -8.60 16.10 13.88
CA ASP A 185 -8.75 16.24 15.35
C ASP A 185 -8.12 15.08 16.14
N LEU A 186 -6.89 14.70 15.76
CA LEU A 186 -6.20 13.55 16.36
C LEU A 186 -5.41 13.96 17.61
N ALA A 187 -5.55 13.20 18.70
CA ALA A 187 -4.58 13.22 19.80
C ALA A 187 -3.26 12.63 19.30
N PHE A 188 -2.23 13.48 19.17
CA PHE A 188 -0.99 13.15 18.48
C PHE A 188 0.25 13.76 19.14
N ASP A 189 1.26 12.94 19.39
CA ASP A 189 2.58 13.36 19.87
C ASP A 189 3.61 13.29 18.73
N MET A 190 4.03 14.46 18.26
CA MET A 190 5.00 14.60 17.17
C MET A 190 6.39 14.08 17.56
N ASP A 191 6.85 14.31 18.79
CA ASP A 191 8.17 13.86 19.22
C ASP A 191 8.20 12.34 19.31
N ARG A 192 7.12 11.72 19.79
CA ARG A 192 6.96 10.26 19.80
C ARG A 192 6.86 9.67 18.40
N ALA A 193 6.16 10.34 17.47
CA ALA A 193 5.97 9.87 16.09
C ALA A 193 7.29 9.54 15.37
N TRP A 194 8.34 10.28 15.69
CA TRP A 194 9.67 10.16 15.09
C TRP A 194 10.63 9.20 15.82
N ARG A 195 10.29 8.78 17.04
CA ARG A 195 11.15 7.91 17.84
C ARG A 195 10.96 6.44 17.45
N PRO A 196 12.03 5.65 17.36
CA PRO A 196 11.90 4.21 17.20
C PRO A 196 11.26 3.59 18.45
N LEU A 197 10.59 2.44 18.28
CA LEU A 197 9.98 1.69 19.39
C LEU A 197 10.99 0.79 20.11
N VAL A 198 12.03 0.37 19.38
CA VAL A 198 13.14 -0.43 19.92
C VAL A 198 14.40 0.41 19.81
N GLU A 199 15.09 0.64 20.93
CA GLU A 199 16.38 1.34 20.92
C GLU A 199 17.43 0.52 20.15
N LYS A 200 18.29 1.20 19.37
CA LYS A 200 19.43 0.58 18.68
C LYS A 200 20.42 0.04 19.72
N GLY A 201 20.23 -1.20 20.20
CA GLY A 201 21.18 -1.85 21.11
C GLY A 201 20.65 -2.91 22.08
N GLY A 202 19.36 -3.23 22.09
CA GLY A 202 18.81 -4.23 23.02
C GLY A 202 19.03 -5.68 22.56
N ILE A 203 20.19 -6.26 22.89
CA ILE A 203 20.34 -7.70 23.21
C ILE A 203 20.72 -7.79 24.67
#